data_AF-A0A924E942-F1
#
_entry.id   AF-A0A924E942-F1
#
_cell.length_a   1.000
_cell.length_b   1.000
_cell.length_c   1.000
_cell.angle_alpha   90.00
_cell.angle_beta   90.00
_cell.angle_gamma   90.00
#
_symmetry.space_group_name_H-M   'P 1'
#
loop_
_entity.id
_entity.type
_entity.pdbx_description
1 polymer ?
#
loop_
_entity_poly.entity_id
_entity_poly.type
_entity_poly.pdbx_seq_one_letter_code
_entity_poly.pdbx_strand_id
1 'polypeptide(L)'
;RFCTESTPESLQQRLIAVLNAHALEFDLSWVTGGLPFLTTPGELVAAARSAILAETGLTTELSTTGGTSDGRFIAKICPQVIEFGPLNASIHKINEHVLVSSLDPLTRIYHGVMERLADLNPSAA
;
A
#
# COMPACT_ATOMS: atom_id res chain seq x y z
N ARG A 1 -0.60 -9.92 -10.42
CA ARG A 1 0.10 -9.01 -9.48
C ARG A 1 1.52 -9.52 -9.31
N PHE A 2 2.50 -8.65 -9.13
CA PHE A 2 3.91 -9.03 -8.95
C PHE A 2 4.58 -8.10 -7.92
N CYS A 3 5.58 -8.60 -7.20
CA CYS A 3 6.34 -7.84 -6.21
C CYS A 3 7.60 -7.20 -6.84
N THR A 4 8.39 -6.48 -6.03
CA THR A 4 9.62 -5.80 -6.46
C THR A 4 10.73 -6.74 -6.94
N GLU A 5 10.65 -8.04 -6.63
CA GLU A 5 11.61 -9.08 -7.07
C GLU A 5 11.40 -9.53 -8.53
N SER A 6 10.37 -9.02 -9.20
CA SER A 6 10.12 -9.30 -10.62
C SER A 6 9.80 -8.02 -11.36
N THR A 7 10.20 -7.95 -12.63
CA THR A 7 9.87 -6.84 -13.52
C THR A 7 8.81 -7.29 -14.54
N PRO A 8 8.04 -6.38 -15.14
CA PRO A 8 7.16 -6.72 -16.26
C PRO A 8 7.90 -7.50 -17.35
N GLU A 9 9.11 -7.08 -17.69
CA GLU A 9 9.93 -7.67 -18.74
C GLU A 9 10.35 -9.10 -18.37
N SER A 10 10.77 -9.34 -17.13
CA SER A 10 11.19 -10.69 -16.70
C SER A 10 10.01 -11.67 -16.69
N LEU A 11 8.81 -11.21 -16.34
CA LEU A 11 7.60 -12.02 -16.37
C LEU A 11 7.13 -12.31 -17.80
N GLN A 12 7.16 -11.30 -18.67
CA GLN A 12 6.82 -11.46 -20.10
C GLN A 12 7.78 -12.43 -20.78
N GLN A 13 9.10 -12.28 -20.55
CA GLN A 13 10.12 -13.19 -21.09
C GLN A 13 9.91 -14.63 -20.62
N ARG A 14 9.57 -14.83 -19.34
CA ARG A 14 9.29 -16.17 -18.80
C ARG A 14 8.07 -16.81 -19.45
N LEU A 15 7.00 -16.05 -19.70
CA LEU A 15 5.84 -16.60 -20.40
C LEU A 15 6.18 -16.98 -21.84
N ILE A 16 6.84 -16.08 -22.57
CA ILE A 16 7.26 -16.33 -23.96
C ILE A 16 8.13 -17.59 -24.04
N ALA A 17 9.07 -17.76 -23.11
CA ALA A 17 9.91 -18.95 -23.05
C ALA A 17 9.09 -20.25 -22.87
N VAL A 18 8.04 -20.24 -22.04
CA VAL A 18 7.15 -21.39 -21.86
C VAL A 18 6.37 -21.68 -23.15
N LEU A 19 5.79 -20.66 -23.79
CA LEU A 19 5.00 -20.84 -25.01
C LEU A 19 5.88 -21.40 -26.16
N ASN A 20 7.09 -20.87 -26.30
CA ASN A 20 8.07 -21.36 -27.27
C ASN A 20 8.52 -22.80 -26.99
N ALA A 21 8.72 -23.17 -25.73
CA ALA A 21 9.10 -24.53 -25.35
C ALA A 21 8.02 -25.57 -25.73
N HIS A 22 6.77 -25.14 -25.85
CA HIS A 22 5.65 -25.96 -26.30
C HIS A 22 5.28 -25.77 -27.78
N ALA A 23 6.11 -25.06 -28.55
CA ALA A 23 5.94 -24.80 -29.99
C ALA A 23 4.55 -24.26 -30.35
N LEU A 24 4.00 -23.38 -29.51
CA LEU A 24 2.71 -22.73 -29.77
C LEU A 24 2.90 -21.52 -30.69
N GLU A 25 1.95 -21.29 -31.59
CA GLU A 25 1.80 -20.03 -32.32
C GLU A 25 0.93 -19.07 -31.49
N PHE A 26 1.37 -17.83 -31.33
CA PHE A 26 0.66 -16.84 -30.52
C PHE A 26 0.92 -15.41 -30.98
N ASP A 27 -0.02 -14.53 -30.66
CA ASP A 27 0.14 -13.08 -30.66
C ASP A 27 -0.21 -12.56 -29.27
N LEU A 28 0.61 -11.64 -28.73
CA LEU A 28 0.49 -11.14 -27.37
C LEU A 28 0.59 -9.63 -27.34
N SER A 29 -0.39 -9.00 -26.69
CA SER A 29 -0.37 -7.56 -26.36
C SER A 29 -0.37 -7.38 -24.85
N TRP A 30 0.53 -6.52 -24.36
CA TRP A 30 0.76 -6.32 -22.94
C TRP A 30 0.31 -4.95 -22.49
N VAL A 31 -0.41 -4.92 -21.36
CA VAL A 31 -0.78 -3.68 -20.68
C VAL A 31 -0.30 -3.74 -19.23
N THR A 32 0.59 -2.81 -18.86
CA THR A 32 1.08 -2.69 -17.48
C THR A 32 0.24 -1.67 -16.72
N GLY A 33 -0.74 -2.16 -15.95
CA GLY A 33 -1.66 -1.30 -15.18
C GLY A 33 -1.05 -0.59 -13.96
N GLY A 34 0.12 -1.02 -13.51
CA GLY A 34 0.84 -0.41 -12.38
C GLY A 34 2.08 -1.21 -12.00
N LEU A 35 3.12 -0.50 -11.55
CA LEU A 35 4.34 -1.10 -10.99
C LEU A 35 4.20 -1.25 -9.47
N PRO A 36 4.88 -2.24 -8.86
CA PRO A 36 4.98 -2.33 -7.42
C PRO A 36 5.74 -1.13 -6.87
N PHE A 37 5.38 -0.70 -5.65
CA PHE A 37 6.16 0.23 -4.86
C PHE A 37 6.29 -0.33 -3.44
N LEU A 38 7.33 0.10 -2.72
CA LEU A 38 7.57 -0.33 -1.35
C LEU A 38 8.16 0.83 -0.56
N THR A 39 7.49 1.16 0.55
CA THR A 39 8.06 2.04 1.58
C THR A 39 8.73 1.17 2.62
N THR A 40 10.06 1.25 2.73
CA THR A 40 10.77 0.61 3.84
C THR A 40 10.46 1.31 5.16
N PRO A 41 10.59 0.64 6.32
CA PRO A 41 10.38 1.28 7.61
C PRO A 41 11.18 2.58 7.76
N GLY A 42 10.50 3.65 8.17
CA GLY A 42 11.03 5.00 8.33
C GLY A 42 10.11 5.84 9.22
N GLU A 43 10.29 7.16 9.21
CA GLU A 43 9.58 8.10 10.08
C GLU A 43 8.05 8.00 9.97
N LEU A 44 7.50 7.90 8.75
CA LEU A 44 6.06 7.81 8.52
C LEU A 44 5.49 6.51 9.08
N VAL A 45 6.19 5.40 8.86
CA VAL A 45 5.83 4.10 9.42
C VAL A 45 5.89 4.15 10.96
N ALA A 46 6.94 4.70 11.54
CA ALA A 46 7.10 4.82 12.99
C ALA A 46 6.01 5.69 13.62
N ALA A 47 5.68 6.84 13.01
CA ALA A 47 4.63 7.73 13.46
C ALA A 47 3.26 7.04 13.43
N ALA A 48 2.93 6.35 12.34
CA ALA A 48 1.68 5.59 12.21
C ALA A 48 1.57 4.46 13.23
N ARG A 49 2.60 3.63 13.39
CA ARG A 49 2.60 2.56 14.39
C ARG A 49 2.42 3.09 15.81
N SER A 50 3.11 4.19 16.13
CA SER A 50 3.02 4.82 17.46
C SER A 50 1.66 5.44 17.72
N ALA A 51 1.06 6.10 16.73
CA ALA A 51 -0.27 6.68 16.85
C ALA A 51 -1.35 5.60 17.04
N ILE A 52 -1.28 4.52 16.25
CA ILE A 52 -2.21 3.39 16.37
C ILE A 52 -2.06 2.70 17.73
N LEU A 53 -0.82 2.42 18.17
CA LEU A 53 -0.58 1.82 19.48
C LEU A 53 -1.11 2.71 20.62
N ALA A 54 -0.92 4.01 20.56
CA ALA A 54 -1.39 4.94 21.58
C ALA A 54 -2.93 5.01 21.64
N GLU A 55 -3.61 5.00 20.50
CA GLU A 55 -5.07 5.08 20.43
C GLU A 55 -5.76 3.75 20.76
N THR A 56 -5.21 2.62 20.30
CA THR A 56 -5.92 1.34 20.33
C THR A 56 -5.26 0.28 21.21
N GLY A 57 -4.02 0.51 21.67
CA GLY A 57 -3.22 -0.50 22.38
C GLY A 57 -2.74 -1.66 21.50
N LEU A 58 -2.94 -1.60 20.18
CA LEU A 58 -2.60 -2.69 19.26
C LEU A 58 -1.26 -2.44 18.56
N THR A 59 -0.47 -3.50 18.42
CA THR A 59 0.69 -3.48 17.54
C THR A 59 0.25 -3.82 16.13
N THR A 60 0.59 -2.97 15.16
CA THR A 60 0.24 -3.17 13.76
C THR A 60 1.27 -3.99 12.99
N GLU A 61 0.75 -4.72 12.00
CA GLU A 61 1.52 -5.45 10.99
C GLU A 61 1.69 -4.56 9.75
N LEU A 62 2.87 -4.60 9.14
CA LEU A 62 3.10 -3.99 7.82
C LEU A 62 2.75 -5.01 6.74
N SER A 63 1.90 -4.63 5.79
CA SER A 63 1.44 -5.51 4.73
C SER A 63 1.57 -4.86 3.36
N THR A 64 1.88 -5.68 2.35
CA THR A 64 1.82 -5.34 0.92
C THR A 64 0.78 -6.20 0.18
N THR A 65 -0.05 -6.92 0.94
CA THR A 65 -1.08 -7.80 0.41
C THR A 65 -2.31 -7.03 -0.05
N GLY A 66 -3.21 -7.70 -0.79
CA GLY A 66 -4.48 -7.12 -1.21
C GLY A 66 -4.42 -6.34 -2.52
N GLY A 67 -5.06 -5.17 -2.52
CA GLY A 67 -5.35 -4.33 -3.70
C GLY A 67 -4.18 -3.54 -4.25
N THR A 68 -4.48 -2.52 -5.05
CA THR A 68 -3.56 -1.42 -5.37
C THR A 68 -4.29 -0.12 -5.04
N SER A 69 -3.53 0.94 -4.83
CA SER A 69 -4.05 2.29 -4.62
C SER A 69 -3.33 3.27 -5.54
N ASP A 70 -3.75 4.53 -5.52
CA ASP A 70 -3.04 5.61 -6.18
C ASP A 70 -1.71 5.99 -5.50
N GLY A 71 -1.38 5.35 -4.38
CA GLY A 71 -0.05 5.37 -3.77
C GLY A 71 1.05 5.01 -4.78
N ARG A 72 0.76 4.17 -5.79
CA ARG A 72 1.71 3.84 -6.88
C ARG A 72 2.15 5.05 -7.72
N PHE A 73 1.35 6.11 -7.77
CA PHE A 73 1.71 7.35 -8.44
C PHE A 73 2.44 8.30 -7.49
N ILE A 74 1.94 8.42 -6.26
CA ILE A 74 2.48 9.30 -5.22
C ILE A 74 3.89 8.86 -4.81
N ALA A 75 4.15 7.55 -4.74
CA ALA A 75 5.47 7.00 -4.40
C ALA A 75 6.59 7.39 -5.40
N LYS A 76 6.25 7.95 -6.57
CA LYS A 76 7.24 8.49 -7.50
C LYS A 76 7.78 9.86 -7.10
N ILE A 77 7.06 10.58 -6.23
CA ILE A 77 7.38 11.95 -5.82
C ILE A 77 7.48 12.12 -4.30
N CYS A 78 6.96 11.17 -3.52
CA CYS A 78 7.06 11.15 -2.07
C CYS A 78 7.99 10.02 -1.62
N PRO A 79 8.94 10.28 -0.70
CA PRO A 79 9.91 9.27 -0.26
C PRO A 79 9.29 8.16 0.59
N GLN A 80 8.18 8.44 1.28
CA GLN A 80 7.45 7.48 2.10
C GLN A 80 5.96 7.57 1.81
N VAL A 81 5.34 6.43 1.53
CA VAL A 81 3.88 6.29 1.32
C VAL A 81 3.38 5.09 2.11
N ILE A 82 2.36 5.28 2.94
CA ILE A 82 1.68 4.19 3.64
C ILE A 82 0.17 4.30 3.39
N GLU A 83 -0.54 3.21 3.64
CA GLU A 83 -1.99 3.17 3.63
C GLU A 83 -2.50 2.73 4.99
N PHE A 84 -3.51 3.44 5.49
CA PHE A 84 -4.17 3.15 6.76
C PHE A 84 -5.63 3.59 6.67
N GLY A 85 -6.56 2.75 7.13
CA GLY A 85 -7.99 3.02 7.08
C GLY A 85 -8.83 1.95 7.78
N PRO A 86 -10.17 2.04 7.69
CA PRO A 86 -11.10 1.06 8.26
C PRO A 86 -10.97 -0.36 7.69
N LEU A 87 -11.72 -1.30 8.29
CA LEU A 87 -11.85 -2.65 7.75
C LEU A 87 -12.37 -2.61 6.31
N ASN A 88 -11.66 -3.29 5.42
CA ASN A 88 -12.01 -3.39 4.00
C ASN A 88 -12.91 -4.59 3.68
N ALA A 89 -13.45 -5.31 4.67
CA ALA A 89 -14.14 -6.58 4.47
C ALA A 89 -15.40 -6.49 3.57
N SER A 90 -16.04 -5.32 3.54
CA SER A 90 -17.29 -5.05 2.83
C SER A 90 -17.12 -4.22 1.55
N ILE A 91 -15.90 -3.75 1.21
CA ILE A 91 -15.69 -2.90 0.03
C ILE A 91 -16.09 -3.62 -1.25
N HIS A 92 -16.73 -2.88 -2.17
CA HIS A 92 -17.19 -3.39 -3.47
C HIS A 92 -18.20 -4.58 -3.37
N LYS A 93 -18.87 -4.73 -2.22
CA LYS A 93 -19.96 -5.70 -2.04
C LYS A 93 -21.29 -4.95 -1.85
N ILE A 94 -22.40 -5.65 -2.09
CA ILE A 94 -23.72 -5.14 -1.67
C ILE A 94 -23.72 -4.93 -0.15
N ASN A 95 -24.40 -3.87 0.31
CA ASN A 95 -24.45 -3.48 1.72
C ASN A 95 -23.07 -3.18 2.34
N GLU A 96 -22.23 -2.46 1.59
CA GLU A 96 -20.99 -1.86 2.12
C GLU A 96 -21.28 -1.03 3.37
N HIS A 97 -20.46 -1.22 4.40
CA HIS A 97 -20.65 -0.59 5.70
C HIS A 97 -19.34 -0.46 6.46
N VAL A 98 -19.33 0.44 7.44
CA VAL A 98 -18.27 0.65 8.40
C VAL A 98 -18.85 0.66 9.81
N LEU A 99 -18.09 0.18 10.79
CA LEU A 99 -18.46 0.31 12.19
C LEU A 99 -18.30 1.79 12.59
N VAL A 100 -19.40 2.44 13.00
CA VAL A 100 -19.39 3.88 13.34
C VAL A 100 -18.39 4.18 14.45
N SER A 101 -18.26 3.30 15.45
CA SER A 101 -17.29 3.46 16.54
C SER A 101 -15.83 3.35 16.10
N SER A 102 -15.54 2.94 14.86
CA SER A 102 -14.19 2.97 14.29
C SER A 102 -13.80 4.34 13.73
N LEU A 103 -14.75 5.27 13.52
CA LEU A 103 -14.48 6.57 12.90
C LEU A 103 -13.73 7.51 13.85
N ASP A 104 -14.15 7.62 15.12
CA ASP A 104 -13.47 8.51 16.06
C ASP A 104 -12.02 8.10 16.35
N PRO A 105 -11.70 6.80 16.61
CA PRO A 105 -10.31 6.35 16.72
C PRO A 105 -9.51 6.61 15.43
N LEU A 106 -10.10 6.40 14.26
CA LEU A 106 -9.45 6.66 12.97
C LEU A 106 -9.02 8.13 12.85
N THR A 107 -9.91 9.07 13.19
CA THR A 107 -9.60 10.50 13.21
C THR A 107 -8.48 10.83 14.20
N ARG A 108 -8.54 10.29 15.43
CA ARG A 108 -7.48 10.51 16.44
C ARG A 108 -6.14 9.95 16.01
N ILE A 109 -6.12 8.81 15.30
CA ILE A 109 -4.89 8.23 14.76
C ILE A 109 -4.31 9.14 13.67
N TYR A 110 -5.11 9.60 12.71
CA TYR A 110 -4.61 10.54 11.69
C TYR A 110 -4.03 11.80 12.33
N HIS A 111 -4.72 12.35 13.33
CA HIS A 111 -4.21 13.49 14.11
C HIS A 111 -2.87 13.18 14.78
N GLY A 112 -2.79 12.05 15.50
CA GLY A 112 -1.58 11.63 16.18
C GLY A 112 -0.40 11.34 15.24
N VAL A 113 -0.65 10.95 13.99
CA VAL A 113 0.39 10.85 12.96
C VAL A 113 0.90 12.23 12.58
N MET A 114 -0.01 13.19 12.34
CA MET A 114 0.37 14.56 11.98
C MET A 114 1.19 15.24 13.09
N GLU A 115 0.78 15.12 14.36
CA GLU A 115 1.52 15.67 15.50
C GLU A 115 2.95 15.10 15.57
N ARG A 116 3.08 13.76 15.52
CA ARG A 116 4.39 13.09 15.60
C ARG A 116 5.30 13.46 14.45
N LEU A 117 4.76 13.72 13.25
CA LEU A 117 5.57 14.16 12.11
C LEU A 117 5.96 15.64 12.23
N ALA A 118 5.09 16.49 12.76
CA ALA A 118 5.40 17.89 13.03
C ALA A 118 6.51 18.04 14.07
N ASP A 119 6.49 17.22 15.13
CA ASP A 119 7.51 17.22 16.19
C ASP A 119 8.91 16.82 15.69
N LEU A 120 9.00 16.06 14.59
CA LEU A 120 10.28 15.70 13.96
C LEU A 120 10.92 16.87 13.19
N ASN A 121 10.14 17.89 12.82
CA ASN A 121 10.61 19.08 12.09
C ASN A 121 10.11 20.38 12.77
N PRO A 122 10.66 20.75 13.93
CA PRO A 122 10.23 21.93 14.68
C PRO A 122 10.48 23.27 13.96
N SER A 123 11.18 23.28 12.82
CA SER A 123 11.44 24.46 11.98
C SER A 123 10.38 24.75 10.92
N ALA A 124 9.35 23.92 10.80
CA ALA A 124 8.23 24.10 9.86
C ALA A 124 6.96 24.71 10.49
N ALA A 125 7.03 25.10 11.77
CA ALA A 125 5.96 25.74 12.53
C ALA A 125 6.13 27.27 12.60
#